data_AF-A0A2V5YBK3-F1
#
_entry.id   AF-A0A2V5YBK3-F1
#
_cell.length_a   1.000
_cell.length_b   1.000
_cell.length_c   1.000
_cell.angle_alpha   90.00
_cell.angle_beta   90.00
_cell.angle_gamma   90.00
#
_symmetry.space_group_name_H-M   'P 1'
#
loop_
_entity.id
_entity.type
_entity.pdbx_description
1 polymer ?
#
loop_
_entity_poly.entity_id
_entity_poly.type
_entity_poly.pdbx_seq_one_letter_code
_entity_poly.pdbx_strand_id
1 'polypeptide(L)'
;MEIRFISEGLLRDFRQPEYIHVLLNPLPVYGLLVGLIGLVLALILKSRRAQIATLTLVLISSASAWPVYEFGEQGYDRVLSMTDEAGEAWLDEHRYRAENLIWVFYALAAVSTFAIAAPIKWPKSSMPLAVAVVLLGAVTLGSGTYIAYAGGRVRHREFRNETPPPKRSEYEH
;
A
#
# COMPACT_ATOMS: atom_id res chain seq x y z
N MET A 1 -31.17 -18.71 12.18
CA MET A 1 -30.19 -19.61 11.52
C MET A 1 -29.27 -18.82 10.58
N GLU A 2 -29.82 -17.92 9.75
CA GLU A 2 -29.10 -17.01 8.84
C GLU A 2 -28.00 -16.14 9.48
N ILE A 3 -28.28 -15.49 10.61
CA ILE A 3 -27.32 -14.58 11.27
C ILE A 3 -26.05 -15.34 11.75
N ARG A 4 -26.19 -16.59 12.19
CA ARG A 4 -25.05 -17.43 12.59
C ARG A 4 -24.19 -17.82 11.39
N PHE A 5 -24.80 -18.16 10.25
CA PHE A 5 -24.08 -18.50 9.03
C PHE A 5 -23.28 -17.31 8.46
N ILE A 6 -23.86 -16.11 8.44
CA ILE A 6 -23.15 -14.89 8.03
C ILE A 6 -21.95 -14.62 8.94
N SER A 7 -22.10 -14.82 10.25
CA SER A 7 -21.01 -14.63 11.20
C SER A 7 -19.87 -15.65 11.01
N GLU A 8 -20.17 -16.91 10.71
CA GLU A 8 -19.13 -17.93 10.53
C GLU A 8 -18.36 -17.79 9.20
N GLY A 9 -19.06 -17.45 8.10
CA GLY A 9 -18.41 -17.16 6.83
C GLY A 9 -17.46 -15.96 6.95
N LEU A 10 -17.92 -14.87 7.55
CA LEU A 10 -17.11 -13.68 7.78
C LEU A 10 -15.89 -13.96 8.68
N LEU A 11 -16.08 -14.69 9.78
CA LEU A 11 -14.99 -15.08 10.68
C LEU A 11 -13.95 -15.98 9.99
N ARG A 12 -14.38 -16.82 9.04
CA ARG A 12 -13.49 -17.66 8.24
C ARG A 12 -12.65 -16.81 7.29
N ASP A 13 -13.24 -15.82 6.64
CA ASP A 13 -12.52 -14.94 5.70
C ASP A 13 -11.50 -14.05 6.41
N PHE A 14 -11.82 -13.53 7.61
CA PHE A 14 -10.85 -12.81 8.44
C PHE A 14 -9.67 -13.67 8.92
N ARG A 15 -9.73 -15.00 8.79
CA ARG A 15 -8.61 -15.91 9.07
C ARG A 15 -7.77 -16.23 7.83
N GLN A 16 -8.16 -15.77 6.64
CA GLN A 16 -7.44 -15.99 5.39
C GLN A 16 -6.50 -14.80 5.11
N PRO A 17 -5.18 -15.00 5.09
CA PRO A 17 -4.21 -13.96 4.76
C PRO A 17 -4.51 -13.22 3.45
N GLU A 18 -4.82 -13.91 2.37
CA GLU A 18 -5.14 -13.33 1.06
C GLU A 18 -6.37 -12.40 1.11
N TYR A 19 -7.35 -12.71 1.96
CA TYR A 19 -8.50 -11.83 2.18
C TYR A 19 -8.07 -10.55 2.92
N ILE A 20 -7.27 -10.67 3.98
CA ILE A 20 -6.76 -9.51 4.72
C ILE A 20 -5.86 -8.64 3.85
N HIS A 21 -4.99 -9.27 3.03
CA HIS A 21 -4.17 -8.58 2.04
C HIS A 21 -5.05 -7.72 1.14
N VAL A 22 -6.04 -8.32 0.46
CA VAL A 22 -6.94 -7.60 -0.46
C VAL A 22 -7.75 -6.52 0.26
N LEU A 23 -8.21 -6.78 1.49
CA LEU A 23 -8.96 -5.81 2.29
C LEU A 23 -8.13 -4.56 2.62
N LEU A 24 -6.85 -4.73 2.92
CA LEU A 24 -5.95 -3.63 3.30
C LEU A 24 -5.24 -3.00 2.08
N ASN A 25 -5.09 -3.72 0.97
CA ASN A 25 -4.38 -3.28 -0.23
C ASN A 25 -4.85 -1.93 -0.83
N PRO A 26 -6.11 -1.48 -0.67
CA PRO A 26 -6.52 -0.13 -1.03
C PRO A 26 -5.80 0.98 -0.27
N LEU A 27 -5.32 0.75 0.96
CA LEU A 27 -4.76 1.79 1.82
C LEU A 27 -3.42 2.35 1.30
N PRO A 28 -2.41 1.53 0.95
CA PRO A 28 -1.13 2.06 0.46
C PRO A 28 -1.21 2.87 -0.84
N VAL A 29 -2.29 2.73 -1.63
CA VAL A 29 -2.48 3.47 -2.89
C VAL A 29 -3.60 4.51 -2.78
N TYR A 30 -4.84 4.09 -2.59
CA TYR A 30 -5.99 5.03 -2.57
C TYR A 30 -6.03 5.85 -1.29
N GLY A 31 -5.80 5.23 -0.13
CA GLY A 31 -5.69 5.93 1.15
C GLY A 31 -4.57 6.97 1.11
N LEU A 32 -3.41 6.58 0.57
CA LEU A 32 -2.28 7.47 0.36
C LEU A 32 -2.61 8.64 -0.58
N LEU A 33 -3.22 8.37 -1.73
CA LEU A 33 -3.65 9.41 -2.69
C LEU A 33 -4.57 10.44 -2.03
N VAL A 34 -5.59 9.98 -1.30
CA VAL A 34 -6.53 10.87 -0.60
C VAL A 34 -5.81 11.67 0.49
N GLY A 35 -4.91 11.04 1.25
CA GLY A 35 -4.08 11.70 2.25
C GLY A 35 -3.19 12.80 1.65
N LEU A 36 -2.57 12.54 0.51
CA LEU A 36 -1.71 13.51 -0.19
C LEU A 36 -2.49 14.68 -0.78
N ILE A 37 -3.63 14.42 -1.44
CA ILE A 37 -4.53 15.49 -1.92
C ILE A 37 -4.96 16.36 -0.74
N GLY A 38 -5.38 15.74 0.36
CA GLY A 38 -5.74 16.44 1.59
C GLY A 38 -4.60 17.29 2.13
N LEU A 39 -3.37 16.77 2.16
CA LEU A 39 -2.20 17.49 2.66
C LEU A 39 -1.86 18.70 1.79
N VAL A 40 -1.91 18.57 0.47
CA VAL A 40 -1.72 19.70 -0.46
C VAL A 40 -2.77 20.78 -0.22
N LEU A 41 -4.05 20.39 -0.10
CA LEU A 41 -5.13 21.33 0.22
C LEU A 41 -4.91 22.00 1.59
N ALA A 42 -4.49 21.25 2.61
CA ALA A 42 -4.22 21.78 3.93
C ALA A 42 -3.04 22.77 3.97
N LEU A 43 -2.05 22.58 3.09
CA LEU A 43 -0.95 23.54 2.88
C LEU A 43 -1.44 24.82 2.21
N ILE A 44 -2.25 24.71 1.15
CA ILE A 44 -2.86 25.88 0.46
C ILE A 44 -3.73 26.68 1.43
N LEU A 45 -4.56 26.00 2.21
CA LEU A 45 -5.44 26.60 3.21
C LEU A 45 -4.71 27.08 4.47
N LYS A 46 -3.41 26.78 4.61
CA LYS A 46 -2.57 27.12 5.77
C LYS A 46 -3.17 26.66 7.11
N SER A 47 -3.94 25.57 7.10
CA SER A 47 -4.63 25.04 8.29
C SER A 47 -3.79 23.97 8.97
N ARG A 48 -3.20 24.27 10.13
CA ARG A 48 -2.38 23.30 10.88
C ARG A 48 -3.19 22.08 11.33
N ARG A 49 -4.46 22.26 11.70
CA ARG A 49 -5.34 21.14 12.08
C ARG A 49 -5.59 20.21 10.90
N ALA A 50 -5.87 20.78 9.72
CA ALA A 50 -6.04 19.99 8.51
C ALA A 50 -4.74 19.26 8.13
N GLN A 51 -3.58 19.93 8.24
CA GLN A 51 -2.28 19.30 7.97
C GLN A 51 -2.05 18.10 8.88
N ILE A 52 -2.32 18.21 10.19
CA ILE A 52 -2.18 17.09 11.12
C ILE A 52 -3.10 15.94 10.72
N ALA A 53 -4.38 16.21 10.45
CA ALA A 53 -5.32 15.17 10.04
C ALA A 53 -4.88 14.43 8.77
N THR A 54 -4.42 15.16 7.76
CA THR A 54 -4.00 14.58 6.48
C THR A 54 -2.63 13.89 6.57
N LEU A 55 -1.71 14.41 7.38
CA LEU A 55 -0.45 13.72 7.71
C LEU A 55 -0.71 12.40 8.43
N THR A 56 -1.70 12.35 9.33
CA THR A 56 -2.12 11.11 9.98
C THR A 56 -2.69 10.10 8.97
N LEU A 57 -3.48 10.55 7.98
CA LEU A 57 -3.95 9.68 6.91
C LEU A 57 -2.80 9.12 6.06
N VAL A 58 -1.83 9.97 5.70
CA VAL A 58 -0.61 9.54 4.98
C VAL A 58 0.18 8.53 5.82
N LEU A 59 0.33 8.77 7.14
CA LEU A 59 1.00 7.85 8.05
C LEU A 59 0.30 6.49 8.12
N ILE A 60 -1.01 6.46 8.35
CA ILE A 60 -1.78 5.20 8.42
C ILE A 60 -1.69 4.45 7.08
N SER A 61 -1.85 5.15 5.97
CA SER A 61 -1.80 4.57 4.63
C SER A 61 -0.43 4.00 4.30
N SER A 62 0.66 4.72 4.61
CA SER A 62 2.01 4.22 4.38
C SER A 62 2.41 3.10 5.34
N ALA A 63 2.05 3.19 6.62
CA ALA A 63 2.29 2.14 7.60
C ALA A 63 1.53 0.83 7.28
N SER A 64 0.36 0.94 6.64
CA SER A 64 -0.42 -0.22 6.21
C SER A 64 0.27 -1.10 5.15
N ALA A 65 1.34 -0.60 4.50
CA ALA A 65 2.12 -1.42 3.57
C ALA A 65 2.75 -2.64 4.25
N TRP A 66 3.10 -2.56 5.54
CA TRP A 66 3.65 -3.70 6.29
C TRP A 66 2.66 -4.87 6.40
N PRO A 67 1.45 -4.71 6.97
CA PRO A 67 0.51 -5.82 7.03
C PRO A 67 0.05 -6.26 5.63
N VAL A 68 -0.10 -5.34 4.66
CA VAL A 68 -0.43 -5.72 3.28
C VAL A 68 0.62 -6.67 2.70
N TYR A 69 1.90 -6.35 2.84
CA TYR A 69 2.99 -7.22 2.38
C TYR A 69 2.99 -8.56 3.10
N GLU A 70 2.94 -8.55 4.43
CA GLU A 70 3.03 -9.75 5.26
C GLU A 70 1.88 -10.74 4.96
N PHE A 71 0.65 -10.25 4.87
CA PHE A 71 -0.49 -11.10 4.52
C PHE A 71 -0.46 -11.54 3.04
N GLY A 72 0.19 -10.76 2.17
CA GLY A 72 0.47 -11.15 0.79
C GLY A 72 1.41 -12.35 0.72
N GLU A 73 2.52 -12.30 1.45
CA GLU A 73 3.47 -13.42 1.56
C GLU A 73 2.81 -14.69 2.10
N GLN A 74 2.06 -14.57 3.20
CA GLN A 74 1.33 -15.71 3.80
C GLN A 74 0.21 -16.28 2.91
N GLY A 75 -0.30 -15.47 1.98
CA GLY A 75 -1.34 -15.84 1.01
C GLY A 75 -0.80 -16.35 -0.33
N TYR A 76 0.49 -16.18 -0.59
CA TYR A 76 1.09 -16.34 -1.92
C TYR A 76 0.81 -17.71 -2.53
N ASP A 77 1.15 -18.82 -1.85
CA ASP A 77 0.97 -20.18 -2.38
C ASP A 77 -0.49 -20.50 -2.72
N ARG A 78 -1.43 -20.00 -1.92
CA ARG A 78 -2.86 -20.19 -2.16
C ARG A 78 -3.29 -19.45 -3.43
N VAL A 79 -2.84 -18.21 -3.61
CA VAL A 79 -3.13 -17.45 -4.84
C VAL A 79 -2.46 -18.11 -6.05
N LEU A 80 -1.19 -18.50 -5.93
CA LEU A 80 -0.39 -19.15 -6.96
C LEU A 80 -1.08 -20.41 -7.50
N SER A 81 -1.58 -21.28 -6.59
CA SER A 81 -2.28 -22.53 -6.96
C SER A 81 -3.52 -22.34 -7.84
N MET A 82 -4.05 -21.12 -7.92
CA MET A 82 -5.22 -20.78 -8.72
C MET A 82 -4.88 -20.01 -10.01
N THR A 83 -3.62 -19.65 -10.23
CA THR A 83 -3.18 -18.87 -11.40
C THR A 83 -2.90 -19.77 -12.62
N ASP A 84 -2.94 -19.16 -13.81
CA ASP A 84 -2.35 -19.72 -15.01
C ASP A 84 -0.89 -19.30 -15.13
N GLU A 85 -0.13 -19.86 -16.08
CA GLU A 85 1.30 -19.57 -16.24
C GLU A 85 1.63 -18.08 -16.37
N ALA A 86 0.81 -17.31 -17.09
CA ALA A 86 0.98 -15.86 -17.17
C ALA A 86 0.64 -15.16 -15.84
N GLY A 87 -0.36 -15.65 -15.10
CA GLY A 87 -0.75 -15.12 -13.79
C GLY A 87 0.31 -15.38 -12.72
N GLU A 88 0.98 -16.53 -12.74
CA GLU A 88 2.16 -16.86 -11.93
C GLU A 88 3.26 -15.81 -12.14
N ALA A 89 3.65 -15.55 -13.39
CA ALA A 89 4.66 -14.54 -13.69
C ALA A 89 4.29 -13.13 -13.21
N TRP A 90 3.02 -12.75 -13.28
CA TRP A 90 2.54 -11.47 -12.74
C TRP A 90 2.50 -11.45 -11.21
N LEU A 91 2.22 -12.58 -10.56
CA LEU A 91 2.22 -12.71 -9.10
C LEU A 91 3.64 -12.57 -8.55
N ASP A 92 4.61 -13.24 -9.18
CA ASP A 92 6.03 -13.14 -8.83
C ASP A 92 6.55 -11.72 -9.00
N GLU A 93 6.20 -11.07 -10.10
CA GLU A 93 6.59 -9.69 -10.35
C GLU A 93 5.94 -8.71 -9.35
N HIS A 94 4.68 -8.93 -8.97
CA HIS A 94 4.02 -8.15 -7.93
C HIS A 94 4.74 -8.29 -6.57
N ARG A 95 5.03 -9.54 -6.18
CA ARG A 95 5.77 -9.87 -4.95
C ARG A 95 7.17 -9.24 -4.94
N TYR A 96 7.93 -9.45 -6.01
CA TYR A 96 9.28 -8.89 -6.16
C TYR A 96 9.29 -7.36 -6.06
N ARG A 97 8.36 -6.68 -6.73
CA ARG A 97 8.24 -5.21 -6.64
C ARG A 97 7.91 -4.78 -5.22
N ALA A 98 7.00 -5.49 -4.55
CA ALA A 98 6.62 -5.20 -3.18
C ALA A 98 7.82 -5.32 -2.24
N GLU A 99 8.56 -6.44 -2.30
CA GLU A 99 9.76 -6.68 -1.49
C GLU A 99 10.82 -5.57 -1.65
N ASN A 100 11.10 -5.16 -2.90
CA ASN A 100 12.13 -4.17 -3.17
C ASN A 100 11.72 -2.73 -2.81
N LEU A 101 10.43 -2.39 -2.96
CA LEU A 101 9.94 -1.02 -2.83
C LEU A 101 9.25 -0.73 -1.50
N ILE A 102 8.99 -1.74 -0.66
CA ILE A 102 8.31 -1.55 0.65
C ILE A 102 9.03 -0.54 1.54
N TRP A 103 10.37 -0.46 1.46
CA TRP A 103 11.17 0.49 2.22
C TRP A 103 10.82 1.96 1.94
N VAL A 104 10.31 2.27 0.75
CA VAL A 104 9.84 3.62 0.39
C VAL A 104 8.61 4.00 1.20
N PHE A 105 7.75 3.03 1.56
CA PHE A 105 6.59 3.24 2.43
C PHE A 105 7.03 3.48 3.88
N TYR A 106 8.02 2.72 4.38
CA TYR A 106 8.55 2.91 5.72
C TYR A 106 9.24 4.26 5.88
N ALA A 107 9.99 4.70 4.88
CA ALA A 107 10.56 6.06 4.85
C ALA A 107 9.45 7.11 4.93
N LEU A 108 8.36 6.97 4.16
CA LEU A 108 7.24 7.90 4.20
C LEU A 108 6.54 7.90 5.56
N ALA A 109 6.33 6.74 6.18
CA ALA A 109 5.74 6.61 7.51
C ALA A 109 6.61 7.32 8.56
N ALA A 110 7.93 7.13 8.52
CA ALA A 110 8.87 7.80 9.42
C ALA A 110 8.82 9.32 9.23
N VAL A 111 8.97 9.82 8.00
CA VAL A 111 8.94 11.26 7.71
C VAL A 111 7.60 11.89 8.08
N SER A 112 6.48 11.19 7.85
CA SER A 112 5.13 11.65 8.26
C SER A 112 5.01 11.75 9.78
N THR A 113 5.55 10.78 10.52
CA THR A 113 5.62 10.82 11.98
C THR A 113 6.42 12.03 12.46
N PHE A 114 7.58 12.29 11.86
CA PHE A 114 8.38 13.48 12.16
C PHE A 114 7.65 14.78 11.80
N ALA A 115 6.94 14.84 10.67
CA ALA A 115 6.16 15.99 10.24
C ALA A 115 5.03 16.34 11.23
N ILE A 116 4.47 15.35 11.92
CA ILE A 116 3.47 15.54 12.97
C ILE A 116 4.14 16.03 14.27
N ALA A 117 5.20 15.33 14.71
CA ALA A 117 5.77 15.50 16.04
C ALA A 117 6.78 16.66 16.16
N ALA A 118 7.68 16.81 15.19
CA ALA A 118 8.78 17.78 15.26
C ALA A 118 8.31 19.24 15.42
N PRO A 119 7.23 19.70 14.76
CA PRO A 119 6.82 21.10 14.88
C PRO A 119 6.11 21.42 16.21
N ILE A 120 5.93 20.46 17.12
CA ILE A 120 5.54 20.71 18.52
C ILE A 120 6.67 21.46 19.23
N LYS A 121 7.91 21.03 19.03
CA LYS A 121 9.11 21.66 19.62
C LYS A 121 9.73 22.72 18.72
N TRP A 122 9.65 22.53 17.40
CA TRP A 122 10.27 23.41 16.41
C TRP A 122 9.25 23.89 15.37
N PRO A 123 8.39 24.88 15.67
CA PRO A 123 7.28 25.25 14.78
C PRO A 123 7.68 25.58 13.33
N LYS A 124 8.89 26.11 13.12
CA LYS A 124 9.44 26.44 11.79
C LYS A 124 9.69 25.20 10.91
N SER A 125 9.77 23.99 11.47
CA SER A 125 9.96 22.76 10.69
C SER A 125 8.69 22.27 9.98
N SER A 126 7.51 22.80 10.32
CA SER A 126 6.22 22.33 9.80
C SER A 126 6.15 22.35 8.27
N MET A 127 6.52 23.47 7.64
CA MET A 127 6.40 23.62 6.19
C MET A 127 7.42 22.75 5.42
N PRO A 128 8.74 22.78 5.75
CA PRO A 128 9.71 21.89 5.09
C PRO A 128 9.35 20.40 5.20
N LEU A 129 8.91 19.95 6.39
CA LEU A 129 8.55 18.55 6.60
C LEU A 129 7.29 18.16 5.82
N ALA A 130 6.26 19.01 5.81
CA ALA A 130 5.05 18.73 5.03
C ALA A 130 5.33 18.68 3.52
N VAL A 131 6.21 19.56 3.00
CA VAL A 131 6.66 19.50 1.60
C VAL A 131 7.45 18.22 1.33
N ALA A 132 8.34 17.81 2.24
CA ALA A 132 9.06 16.55 2.13
C ALA A 132 8.11 15.34 2.09
N VAL A 133 7.05 15.33 2.90
CA VAL A 133 6.00 14.30 2.87
C VAL A 133 5.26 14.30 1.53
N VAL A 134 4.92 15.46 0.96
CA VAL A 134 4.27 15.53 -0.35
C VAL A 134 5.16 14.95 -1.45
N LEU A 135 6.44 15.33 -1.48
CA LEU A 135 7.37 14.86 -2.51
C LEU A 135 7.66 13.37 -2.38
N LEU A 136 8.01 12.90 -1.18
CA LEU A 136 8.23 11.48 -0.92
C LEU A 136 6.94 10.68 -1.14
N GLY A 137 5.79 11.23 -0.74
CA GLY A 137 4.48 10.63 -0.95
C GLY A 137 4.14 10.43 -2.42
N ALA A 138 4.48 11.37 -3.29
CA ALA A 138 4.32 11.20 -4.74
C ALA A 138 5.17 10.04 -5.28
N VAL A 139 6.41 9.90 -4.80
CA VAL A 139 7.29 8.76 -5.13
C VAL A 139 6.67 7.45 -4.61
N THR A 140 6.25 7.41 -3.34
CA THR A 140 5.62 6.23 -2.73
C THR A 140 4.33 5.83 -3.46
N LEU A 141 3.51 6.80 -3.85
CA LEU A 141 2.28 6.54 -4.63
C LEU A 141 2.61 5.97 -6.01
N GLY A 142 3.64 6.48 -6.68
CA GLY A 142 4.16 5.92 -7.93
C GLY A 142 4.62 4.47 -7.75
N SER A 143 5.42 4.20 -6.72
CA SER A 143 5.85 2.84 -6.36
C SER A 143 4.67 1.91 -6.06
N GLY A 144 3.70 2.36 -5.27
CA GLY A 144 2.48 1.59 -4.97
C GLY A 144 1.66 1.28 -6.21
N THR A 145 1.51 2.25 -7.11
CA THR A 145 0.83 2.06 -8.39
C THR A 145 1.59 1.07 -9.28
N TYR A 146 2.93 1.13 -9.30
CA TYR A 146 3.78 0.21 -10.05
C TYR A 146 3.72 -1.24 -9.51
N ILE A 147 3.62 -1.42 -8.19
CA ILE A 147 3.36 -2.72 -7.55
C ILE A 147 1.96 -3.21 -7.92
N ALA A 148 0.94 -2.36 -7.77
CA ALA A 148 -0.46 -2.70 -8.04
C ALA A 148 -0.72 -3.00 -9.52
N TYR A 149 0.06 -2.42 -10.44
CA TYR A 149 0.00 -2.71 -11.87
C TYR A 149 0.20 -4.19 -12.18
N ALA A 150 1.21 -4.82 -11.56
CA ALA A 150 1.43 -6.25 -11.67
C ALA A 150 0.33 -7.04 -10.94
N GLY A 151 -0.04 -6.61 -9.72
CA GLY A 151 -1.08 -7.25 -8.92
C GLY A 151 -2.44 -7.34 -9.63
N GLY A 152 -2.83 -6.29 -10.36
CA GLY A 152 -4.06 -6.29 -11.16
C GLY A 152 -4.07 -7.39 -12.23
N ARG A 153 -2.91 -7.76 -12.80
CA ARG A 153 -2.81 -8.75 -13.88
C ARG A 153 -2.76 -10.20 -13.40
N VAL A 154 -2.64 -10.43 -12.09
CA VAL A 154 -2.59 -11.80 -11.53
C VAL A 154 -3.85 -12.58 -11.90
N ARG A 155 -5.04 -11.99 -11.70
CA ARG A 155 -6.33 -12.66 -11.95
C ARG A 155 -7.23 -11.97 -12.99
N HIS A 156 -6.88 -10.77 -13.44
CA HIS A 156 -7.61 -10.08 -14.51
C HIS A 156 -6.89 -10.24 -15.86
N ARG A 157 -7.29 -11.26 -16.61
CA ARG A 157 -6.74 -11.55 -17.95
C ARG A 157 -6.97 -10.39 -18.91
N GLU A 158 -8.05 -9.66 -18.74
CA GLU A 158 -8.42 -8.46 -19.49
C GLU A 158 -7.40 -7.30 -19.36
N PHE A 159 -6.50 -7.34 -18.36
CA PHE A 159 -5.44 -6.33 -18.20
C PHE A 159 -4.10 -6.73 -18.83
N ARG A 160 -3.97 -7.97 -19.32
CA ARG A 160 -2.72 -8.52 -19.86
C ARG A 160 -2.57 -8.20 -21.35
N ASN A 161 -2.45 -6.90 -21.65
CA ASN A 161 -2.26 -6.40 -23.02
C ASN A 161 -0.80 -6.48 -23.51
N GLU A 162 0.11 -6.94 -22.66
CA GLU A 162 1.54 -7.01 -22.90
C GLU A 162 2.07 -8.41 -22.54
N THR A 163 3.27 -8.73 -23.01
CA THR A 163 3.92 -10.01 -22.70
C THR A 163 4.13 -10.13 -21.18
N PRO A 164 3.85 -11.29 -20.57
CA PRO A 164 4.11 -11.50 -19.16
C PRO A 164 5.59 -11.27 -18.80
N PRO A 165 5.90 -10.88 -17.56
CA PRO A 165 7.27 -10.80 -17.08
C PRO A 165 7.98 -12.14 -17.29
N PRO A 166 9.31 -12.13 -17.54
CA PRO A 166 10.08 -13.37 -17.55
C PRO A 166 9.94 -14.06 -16.19
N LYS A 167 9.78 -15.38 -16.20
CA LYS A 167 9.78 -16.17 -14.95
C LYS A 167 11.11 -15.95 -14.23
N ARG A 168 11.05 -15.59 -12.96
CA ARG A 168 12.22 -15.47 -12.09
C ARG A 168 12.49 -16.84 -11.48
N SER A 169 13.75 -17.25 -11.41
CA SER A 169 14.07 -18.54 -10.79
C SER A 169 13.92 -18.43 -9.28
N GLU A 170 13.39 -19.47 -8.64
CA GLU A 170 13.19 -19.60 -7.19
C GLU A 170 14.46 -19.29 -6.35
N TYR A 171 15.64 -19.37 -6.97
CA TYR A 171 16.97 -19.16 -6.38
C TYR A 171 17.48 -17.70 -6.40
N GLU A 172 16.72 -16.74 -6.93
CA GLU A 172 17.08 -15.31 -6.91
C GLU A 172 16.55 -14.54 -5.69
N HIS A 173 15.96 -15.25 -4.72
CA HIS A 173 15.47 -14.71 -3.45
C HIS A 173 16.42 -15.01 -2.28
#